data_AF-A0A946CGP4-F1
#
_entry.id   AF-A0A946CGP4-F1
#
_cell.length_a   1.000
_cell.length_b   1.000
_cell.length_c   1.000
_cell.angle_alpha   90.00
_cell.angle_beta   90.00
_cell.angle_gamma   90.00
#
_symmetry.space_group_name_H-M   'P 1'
#
loop_
_entity.id
_entity.type
_entity.pdbx_description
1 polymer ?
#
loop_
_entity_poly.entity_id
_entity_poly.type
_entity_poly.pdbx_seq_one_letter_code
_entity_poly.pdbx_strand_id
1 'polypeptide(L)'
;MNPSSTIFTLFLPFLIFTVRADLLVHYAFNDLDGSIVFNQGSGGNGTKVGGATYGEGKDVTFGQAFYGNRTGANDGYIQTGLTGTELGMGPNSVYTAMAWVNWSGPRGNVDHMIFGQEDGSGNG
;
A
#
# COMPACT_ATOMS: atom_id res chain seq x y z
N MET A 1 -40.37 -12.29 57.47
CA MET A 1 -38.95 -12.20 57.06
C MET A 1 -38.93 -12.13 55.55
N ASN A 2 -38.65 -10.97 54.95
CA ASN A 2 -38.46 -10.86 53.50
C ASN A 2 -36.95 -10.88 53.21
N PRO A 3 -36.47 -11.65 52.22
CA PRO A 3 -35.09 -11.54 51.79
C PRO A 3 -34.95 -10.31 50.88
N SER A 4 -34.10 -9.37 51.26
CA SER A 4 -33.65 -8.32 50.34
C SER A 4 -32.69 -8.93 49.33
N SER A 5 -33.07 -8.96 48.05
CA SER A 5 -32.16 -9.29 46.95
C SER A 5 -31.45 -8.02 46.48
N THR A 6 -30.15 -7.92 46.78
CA THR A 6 -29.28 -6.88 46.23
C THR A 6 -28.80 -7.33 44.84
N ILE A 7 -29.23 -6.63 43.79
CA ILE A 7 -28.75 -6.87 42.42
C ILE A 7 -27.41 -6.15 42.25
N PHE A 8 -26.35 -6.90 42.00
CA PHE A 8 -25.03 -6.36 41.65
C PHE A 8 -24.96 -6.21 40.13
N THR A 9 -24.95 -4.97 39.63
CA THR A 9 -24.85 -4.70 38.19
C THR A 9 -23.37 -4.67 37.82
N LEU A 10 -22.89 -5.72 37.16
CA LEU A 10 -21.52 -5.79 36.66
C LEU A 10 -21.41 -4.93 35.39
N PHE A 11 -20.77 -3.76 35.51
CA PHE A 11 -20.50 -2.89 34.36
C PHE A 11 -19.28 -3.44 33.62
N LEU A 12 -19.51 -4.14 32.50
CA LEU A 12 -18.43 -4.64 31.64
C LEU A 12 -18.15 -3.57 30.57
N PRO A 13 -17.03 -2.83 30.62
CA PRO A 13 -16.70 -1.90 29.55
C PRO A 13 -16.39 -2.73 28.29
N PHE A 14 -17.25 -2.60 27.28
CA PHE A 14 -16.95 -3.11 25.94
C PHE A 14 -15.68 -2.41 25.44
N LEU A 15 -14.56 -3.14 25.41
CA LEU A 15 -13.37 -2.71 24.69
C LEU A 15 -13.71 -2.75 23.19
N ILE A 16 -14.00 -1.59 22.61
CA ILE A 16 -14.10 -1.45 21.15
C ILE A 16 -12.65 -1.45 20.63
N PHE A 17 -12.17 -2.62 20.21
CA PHE A 17 -10.92 -2.71 19.47
C PHE A 17 -11.12 -2.05 18.11
N THR A 18 -10.55 -0.85 17.92
CA THR A 18 -10.42 -0.28 16.59
C THR A 18 -9.29 -1.04 15.90
N VAL A 19 -9.63 -1.98 15.01
CA VAL A 19 -8.65 -2.60 14.13
C VAL A 19 -8.35 -1.59 13.03
N ARG A 20 -7.24 -0.84 13.16
CA ARG A 20 -6.69 -0.06 12.03
C ARG A 20 -5.57 -0.88 11.41
N ALA A 21 -5.61 -1.02 10.10
CA ALA A 21 -4.45 -1.50 9.35
C ALA A 21 -3.35 -0.43 9.42
N ASP A 22 -2.12 -0.85 9.67
CA ASP A 22 -0.97 0.05 9.64
C ASP A 22 -0.67 0.45 8.19
N LEU A 23 -0.53 1.75 7.94
CA LEU A 23 -0.12 2.25 6.62
C LEU A 23 1.39 2.06 6.47
N LEU A 24 1.80 0.98 5.82
CA LEU A 24 3.21 0.64 5.64
C LEU A 24 3.88 1.43 4.51
N VAL A 25 3.17 1.60 3.38
CA VAL A 25 3.69 2.23 2.16
C VAL A 25 2.69 3.26 1.65
N HIS A 26 3.17 4.49 1.47
CA HIS A 26 2.44 5.56 0.79
C HIS A 26 3.44 6.48 0.07
N TYR A 27 3.43 6.41 -1.26
CA TYR A 27 4.26 7.26 -2.12
C TYR A 27 3.41 8.34 -2.77
N ALA A 28 3.63 9.58 -2.37
CA ALA A 28 2.98 10.75 -2.99
C ALA A 28 3.80 11.33 -4.16
N PHE A 29 5.02 10.83 -4.40
CA PHE A 29 5.91 11.23 -5.49
C PHE A 29 6.17 12.75 -5.58
N ASN A 30 6.14 13.46 -4.45
CA ASN A 30 6.39 14.91 -4.38
C ASN A 30 7.89 15.27 -4.39
N ASP A 31 8.76 14.26 -4.39
CA ASP A 31 10.20 14.44 -4.36
C ASP A 31 10.69 14.93 -5.73
N LEU A 32 11.78 15.72 -5.74
CA LEU A 32 12.51 15.98 -6.99
C LEU A 32 12.88 14.64 -7.64
N ASP A 33 12.87 14.60 -8.97
CA ASP A 33 13.03 13.36 -9.76
C ASP A 33 14.38 12.67 -9.51
N GLY A 34 14.45 11.93 -8.41
CA GLY A 34 15.65 11.34 -7.81
C GLY A 34 15.46 9.85 -7.56
N SER A 35 16.55 9.19 -7.15
CA SER A 35 16.53 7.73 -6.94
C SER A 35 15.82 7.30 -5.66
N ILE A 36 15.68 8.17 -4.66
CA ILE A 36 14.99 7.86 -3.40
C ILE A 36 13.58 8.41 -3.47
N VAL A 37 12.60 7.60 -3.08
CA VAL A 37 11.18 7.95 -3.01
C VAL A 37 10.72 7.95 -1.56
N PHE A 38 10.27 9.10 -1.07
CA PHE A 38 9.87 9.27 0.30
C PHE A 38 8.59 8.48 0.60
N ASN A 39 8.66 7.62 1.61
CA ASN A 39 7.50 6.89 2.12
C ASN A 39 6.84 7.68 3.25
N GLN A 40 5.54 7.92 3.14
CA GLN A 40 4.74 8.56 4.18
C GLN A 40 4.08 7.55 5.14
N GLY A 41 4.26 6.24 4.89
CA GLY A 41 3.90 5.17 5.81
C GLY A 41 4.97 4.93 6.88
N SER A 42 4.81 3.85 7.64
CA SER A 42 5.75 3.45 8.70
C SER A 42 6.95 2.64 8.20
N GLY A 43 6.95 2.18 6.95
CA GLY A 43 8.06 1.47 6.32
C GLY A 43 9.21 2.37 5.87
N GLY A 44 10.28 1.76 5.37
CA GLY A 44 11.41 2.49 4.78
C GLY A 44 11.06 3.23 3.48
N ASN A 45 11.92 4.18 3.09
CA ASN A 45 11.84 4.84 1.79
C ASN A 45 12.04 3.84 0.65
N GLY A 46 11.39 4.09 -0.47
CA GLY A 46 11.58 3.32 -1.69
C GLY A 46 12.76 3.81 -2.52
N THR A 47 13.20 2.97 -3.46
CA THR A 47 14.15 3.34 -4.52
C THR A 47 13.44 3.29 -5.87
N LYS A 48 13.52 4.37 -6.65
CA LYS A 48 13.06 4.41 -8.04
C LYS A 48 14.05 3.66 -8.92
N VAL A 49 13.58 2.68 -9.68
CA VAL A 49 14.37 1.86 -10.60
C VAL A 49 13.82 1.98 -12.02
N GLY A 50 14.69 1.85 -13.02
CA GLY A 50 14.32 1.88 -14.44
C GLY A 50 14.04 3.28 -14.98
N GLY A 51 13.34 3.35 -16.11
CA GLY A 51 13.04 4.59 -16.84
C GLY A 51 11.91 5.45 -16.27
N ALA A 52 11.62 5.35 -14.97
CA ALA A 52 10.46 6.00 -14.36
C ALA A 52 10.62 7.52 -14.17
N THR A 53 9.53 8.26 -14.38
CA THR A 53 9.43 9.71 -14.16
C THR A 53 8.17 10.06 -13.36
N TYR A 54 8.06 11.32 -12.91
CA TYR A 54 6.86 11.86 -12.25
C TYR A 54 6.19 12.93 -13.11
N GLY A 55 4.90 13.12 -12.92
CA GLY A 55 4.13 14.17 -13.62
C GLY A 55 2.81 14.46 -12.92
N GLU A 56 1.83 15.01 -13.65
CA GLU A 56 0.56 15.44 -13.05
C GLU A 56 -0.19 14.26 -12.42
N GLY A 57 -0.55 14.41 -11.15
CA GLY A 57 -1.34 13.45 -10.38
C GLY A 57 -2.83 13.64 -10.59
N LYS A 58 -3.64 12.96 -9.75
CA LYS A 58 -5.09 13.14 -9.75
C LYS A 58 -5.49 14.58 -9.40
N ASP A 59 -4.89 15.12 -8.35
CA ASP A 59 -5.01 16.50 -7.90
C ASP A 59 -3.91 16.82 -6.87
N VAL A 60 -3.83 18.09 -6.45
CA VAL A 60 -2.77 18.61 -5.56
C VAL A 60 -2.72 17.95 -4.17
N THR A 61 -3.76 17.26 -3.73
CA THR A 61 -3.81 16.62 -2.40
C THR A 61 -3.16 15.24 -2.37
N PHE A 62 -3.02 14.58 -3.53
CA PHE A 62 -2.44 13.25 -3.65
C PHE A 62 -0.97 13.24 -4.09
N GLY A 63 -0.46 14.40 -4.52
CA GLY A 63 0.90 14.53 -5.07
C GLY A 63 0.98 14.23 -6.57
N GLN A 64 2.15 13.76 -7.02
CA GLN A 64 2.42 13.51 -8.44
C GLN A 64 2.04 12.07 -8.85
N ALA A 65 1.83 11.85 -10.15
CA ALA A 65 1.68 10.50 -10.69
C ALA A 65 3.05 9.88 -11.02
N PHE A 66 3.17 8.58 -10.77
CA PHE A 66 4.29 7.75 -11.23
C PHE A 66 4.07 7.29 -12.67
N TYR A 67 5.07 7.50 -13.54
CA TYR A 67 5.09 7.02 -14.91
C TYR A 67 6.19 5.96 -15.07
N GLY A 68 5.80 4.68 -14.97
CA GLY A 68 6.73 3.55 -15.15
C GLY A 68 6.99 3.18 -16.62
N ASN A 69 6.16 3.68 -17.54
CA ASN A 69 6.25 3.30 -18.96
C ASN A 69 7.08 4.32 -19.76
N ARG A 70 8.28 3.89 -20.17
CA ARG A 70 9.01 4.51 -21.27
C ARG A 70 8.93 3.63 -22.51
N THR A 71 8.67 4.25 -23.66
CA THR A 71 8.59 3.60 -24.98
C THR A 71 9.63 2.48 -25.14
N GLY A 72 9.18 1.23 -25.12
CA GLY A 72 9.99 0.05 -25.41
C GLY A 72 10.60 -0.71 -24.22
N ALA A 73 10.51 -0.23 -22.97
CA ALA A 73 11.19 -0.88 -21.83
C ALA A 73 10.25 -1.37 -20.70
N ASN A 74 9.17 -0.64 -20.39
CA ASN A 74 8.25 -0.94 -19.27
C ASN A 74 8.96 -1.48 -18.00
N ASP A 75 10.06 -0.83 -17.63
CA ASP A 75 11.01 -1.28 -16.61
C ASP A 75 10.99 -0.39 -15.36
N GLY A 76 10.11 0.61 -15.31
CA GLY A 76 10.00 1.54 -14.20
C GLY A 76 9.20 0.96 -13.04
N TYR A 77 9.82 0.86 -11.86
CA TYR A 77 9.16 0.44 -10.61
C TYR A 77 9.76 1.12 -9.38
N ILE A 78 9.05 1.03 -8.25
CA ILE A 78 9.55 1.44 -6.93
C ILE A 78 9.91 0.20 -6.13
N GLN A 79 11.17 0.08 -5.74
CA GLN A 79 11.65 -0.96 -4.85
C GLN A 79 11.50 -0.50 -3.39
N THR A 80 10.54 -1.07 -2.67
CA THR A 80 10.22 -0.70 -1.28
C THR A 80 11.29 -1.15 -0.27
N GLY A 81 12.05 -2.20 -0.60
CA GLY A 81 12.98 -2.85 0.32
C GLY A 81 12.31 -3.70 1.41
N LEU A 82 10.97 -3.80 1.40
CA LEU A 82 10.19 -4.60 2.34
C LEU A 82 9.96 -6.01 1.79
N THR A 83 10.07 -7.01 2.65
CA THR A 83 9.70 -8.39 2.35
C THR A 83 8.17 -8.55 2.30
N GLY A 84 7.69 -9.60 1.63
CA GLY A 84 6.25 -9.93 1.62
C GLY A 84 5.68 -10.10 3.04
N THR A 85 6.45 -10.67 3.96
CA THR A 85 6.05 -10.79 5.38
C THR A 85 5.88 -9.42 6.05
N GLU A 86 6.80 -8.50 5.82
CA GLU A 86 6.70 -7.12 6.35
C GLU A 86 5.53 -6.36 5.73
N LEU A 87 5.16 -6.67 4.48
CA LEU A 87 3.97 -6.15 3.81
C LEU A 87 2.66 -6.84 4.23
N GLY A 88 2.72 -7.86 5.10
CA GLY A 88 1.54 -8.62 5.51
C GLY A 88 0.98 -9.53 4.41
N MET A 89 1.81 -9.96 3.46
CA MET A 89 1.48 -10.91 2.39
C MET A 89 1.68 -12.38 2.78
N GLY A 90 1.78 -12.66 4.09
CA GLY A 90 1.99 -14.02 4.62
C GLY A 90 0.75 -14.92 4.56
N PRO A 91 0.89 -16.23 4.84
CA PRO A 91 -0.25 -17.14 4.93
C PRO A 91 -1.29 -16.65 5.93
N ASN A 92 -2.57 -16.70 5.55
CA ASN A 92 -3.71 -16.22 6.35
C ASN A 92 -3.67 -14.72 6.70
N SER A 93 -2.87 -13.91 5.99
CA SER A 93 -2.83 -12.46 6.17
C SER A 93 -3.68 -11.75 5.11
N VAL A 94 -4.21 -10.58 5.45
CA VAL A 94 -4.93 -9.71 4.51
C VAL A 94 -4.08 -8.45 4.33
N TYR A 95 -3.51 -8.28 3.15
CA TYR A 95 -2.90 -7.01 2.75
C TYR A 95 -3.89 -6.24 1.87
N THR A 96 -3.88 -4.91 1.95
CA THR A 96 -4.67 -4.04 1.09
C THR A 96 -3.74 -3.07 0.39
N ALA A 97 -3.80 -3.04 -0.94
CA ALA A 97 -3.11 -2.07 -1.76
C ALA A 97 -4.13 -1.23 -2.54
N MET A 98 -3.88 0.07 -2.63
CA MET A 98 -4.75 1.03 -3.31
C MET A 98 -3.88 2.00 -4.10
N ALA A 99 -4.37 2.39 -5.28
CA ALA A 99 -3.72 3.39 -6.12
C ALA A 99 -4.72 4.10 -7.02
N TRP A 100 -4.37 5.32 -7.41
CA TRP A 100 -5.04 6.00 -8.51
C TRP A 100 -4.33 5.62 -9.81
N VAL A 101 -5.10 5.09 -10.77
CA VAL A 101 -4.57 4.67 -12.06
C VAL A 101 -5.24 5.46 -13.18
N ASN A 102 -4.42 5.95 -14.11
CA ASN A 102 -4.88 6.60 -15.34
C ASN A 102 -4.28 5.86 -16.54
N TRP A 103 -5.06 4.97 -17.15
CA TRP A 103 -4.68 4.22 -18.34
C TRP A 103 -5.52 4.63 -19.54
N SER A 104 -4.86 4.98 -20.65
CA SER A 104 -5.50 5.34 -21.92
C SER A 104 -4.96 4.54 -23.12
N GLY A 105 -4.31 3.40 -22.87
CA GLY A 105 -3.65 2.60 -23.90
C GLY A 105 -4.64 1.86 -24.84
N PRO A 106 -4.32 1.71 -26.14
CA PRO A 106 -5.25 1.18 -27.14
C PRO A 106 -5.45 -0.35 -27.08
N ARG A 107 -4.61 -1.10 -26.35
CA ARG A 107 -4.66 -2.57 -26.18
C ARG A 107 -3.98 -2.99 -24.87
N GLY A 108 -4.37 -4.15 -24.32
CA GLY A 108 -3.79 -4.76 -23.11
C GLY A 108 -4.85 -5.07 -22.06
N ASN A 109 -4.71 -6.21 -21.37
CA ASN A 109 -5.51 -6.49 -20.18
C ASN A 109 -5.10 -5.50 -19.08
N VAL A 110 -6.09 -4.70 -18.64
CA VAL A 110 -6.29 -4.04 -17.33
C VAL A 110 -5.06 -3.77 -16.45
N ASP A 111 -4.77 -2.50 -16.17
CA ASP A 111 -4.00 -1.98 -15.02
C ASP A 111 -3.24 -3.02 -14.17
N HIS A 112 -2.10 -3.52 -14.67
CA HIS A 112 -1.22 -4.36 -13.86
C HIS A 112 -0.36 -3.46 -12.96
N MET A 113 -0.97 -2.91 -11.90
CA MET A 113 -0.20 -2.56 -10.72
C MET A 113 0.15 -3.85 -10.00
N ILE A 114 1.38 -4.30 -10.20
CA ILE A 114 1.91 -5.49 -9.54
C ILE A 114 2.45 -5.05 -8.18
N PHE A 115 1.84 -5.54 -7.10
CA PHE A 115 2.32 -5.38 -5.74
C PHE A 115 2.98 -6.70 -5.30
N GLY A 116 4.26 -6.62 -4.94
CA GLY A 116 5.10 -7.81 -4.71
C GLY A 116 5.84 -8.24 -5.98
N GLN A 117 7.01 -8.86 -5.82
CA GLN A 117 7.75 -9.42 -6.93
C GLN A 117 7.00 -10.65 -7.48
N GLU A 118 6.97 -10.83 -8.81
CA GLU A 118 6.65 -12.14 -9.41
C GLU A 118 7.54 -13.21 -8.75
N ASP A 119 6.91 -14.22 -8.12
CA ASP A 119 7.52 -15.28 -7.31
C ASP A 119 8.36 -16.28 -8.15
N GLY A 120 8.90 -15.84 -9.29
CA GLY A 120 9.53 -16.72 -10.27
C GLY A 120 8.67 -17.95 -10.57
N SER A 121 9.30 -19.08 -10.88
CA SER A 121 8.62 -20.37 -11.06
C SER A 121 8.17 -21.02 -9.73
N GLY A 122 7.88 -20.23 -8.70
CA GLY A 122 7.99 -20.61 -7.29
C GLY A 122 6.70 -20.81 -6.50
N ASN A 123 5.56 -21.12 -7.11
CA ASN A 123 4.45 -21.77 -6.41
C ASN A 123 3.90 -22.93 -7.25
N GLY A 124 4.41 -24.13 -6.96
CA GLY A 124 3.88 -25.42 -7.41
C GLY A 124 3.26 -26.19 -6.26
#